data_AF-A0A0C1UN97-F1
#
_entry.id   AF-A0A0C1UN97-F1
#
_cell.length_a   1.000
_cell.length_b   1.000
_cell.length_c   1.000
_cell.angle_alpha   90.00
_cell.angle_beta   90.00
_cell.angle_gamma   90.00
#
_symmetry.space_group_name_H-M   'P 1'
#
loop_
_entity.id
_entity.type
_entity.pdbx_description
1 polymer ?
#
loop_
_entity_poly.entity_id
_entity_poly.type
_entity_poly.pdbx_seq_one_letter_code
_entity_poly.pdbx_strand_id
1 'polypeptide(L)'
;MTELVKKSNAEASGKNGRFGRFSSSGRFVSLVIKFRLGRFGRRTLVFVVVAAVMALAAATLLPFRQYRNQGTSIEQAKQQLLELEQRRSDLESRIDRAADKEIIEREARKQMSLVRPGDELFRVVVPSDVIDLPQAWYLPGVEYLITGQSK
;
A
#
# COMPACT_ATOMS: atom_id res chain seq x y z
N MET A 1 4.65 7.03 24.62
CA MET A 1 4.61 6.36 23.29
C MET A 1 4.66 7.40 22.15
N THR A 2 5.46 8.46 22.32
CA THR A 2 5.53 9.63 21.41
C THR A 2 6.96 9.95 20.94
N GLU A 3 7.95 9.17 21.38
CA GLU A 3 9.37 9.39 21.07
C GLU A 3 9.84 8.66 19.80
N LEU A 4 9.06 7.72 19.26
CA LEU A 4 9.51 6.87 18.13
C LEU A 4 9.17 7.41 16.73
N VAL A 5 8.47 8.55 16.62
CA VAL A 5 8.13 9.16 15.32
C VAL A 5 9.19 10.20 14.88
N LYS A 6 10.05 10.69 15.77
CA LYS A 6 10.96 11.82 15.46
C LYS A 6 12.33 11.43 14.88
N LYS A 7 12.69 10.13 14.88
CA LYS A 7 14.04 9.68 14.47
C LYS A 7 14.15 9.17 13.03
N SER A 8 13.06 9.17 12.26
CA SER A 8 13.06 8.69 10.87
C SER A 8 13.34 9.78 9.82
N ASN A 9 13.44 11.05 10.20
CA ASN A 9 13.46 12.17 9.23
C ASN A 9 14.81 12.91 9.14
N ALA A 10 15.91 12.28 9.57
CA ALA A 10 17.23 12.93 9.64
C ALA A 10 18.31 12.31 8.73
N GLU A 11 18.01 11.30 7.91
CA GLU A 11 19.02 10.59 7.09
C GLU A 11 18.67 10.56 5.59
N ALA A 12 18.36 11.71 5.01
CA ALA A 12 18.26 11.82 3.54
C ALA A 12 18.72 13.18 2.99
N SER A 13 19.68 13.84 3.65
CA SER A 13 20.21 15.13 3.18
C SER A 13 21.73 15.14 3.20
N GLY A 14 22.32 14.62 2.12
CA GLY A 14 23.75 14.80 1.91
C GLY A 14 24.34 13.78 0.96
N LYS A 15 24.05 13.88 -0.33
CA LYS A 15 24.94 13.37 -1.39
C LYS A 15 24.55 13.92 -2.76
N ASN A 16 25.54 14.58 -3.37
CA ASN A 16 25.79 14.71 -4.80
C ASN A 16 24.81 15.51 -5.66
N GLY A 17 25.32 16.62 -6.18
CA GLY A 17 24.70 17.29 -7.32
C GLY A 17 25.23 18.69 -7.65
N ARG A 18 26.52 19.00 -7.43
CA ARG A 18 27.12 20.19 -8.04
C ARG A 18 27.33 19.93 -9.55
N PHE A 19 26.25 19.99 -10.31
CA PHE A 19 26.26 20.18 -11.77
C PHE A 19 25.69 21.56 -12.09
N GLY A 20 26.35 22.59 -11.57
CA GLY A 20 26.14 23.96 -11.99
C GLY A 20 27.03 24.30 -13.17
N ARG A 21 26.62 23.90 -14.38
CA ARG A 21 26.98 24.58 -15.65
C ARG A 21 26.29 23.90 -16.83
N PHE A 22 24.98 24.10 -16.96
CA PHE A 22 24.39 24.10 -18.29
C PHE A 22 24.69 25.46 -18.91
N SER A 23 25.83 25.51 -19.62
CA SER A 23 26.11 26.53 -20.61
C SER A 23 24.98 26.51 -21.64
N SER A 24 24.06 27.45 -21.51
CA SER A 24 23.16 27.89 -22.57
C SER A 24 24.00 28.58 -23.64
N SER A 25 24.78 27.81 -24.40
CA SER A 25 25.49 28.29 -25.58
C SER A 25 24.75 27.78 -26.79
N GLY A 26 23.98 28.71 -27.37
CA GLY A 26 23.16 28.51 -28.54
C GLY A 26 23.91 27.81 -29.66
N ARG A 27 23.24 26.80 -30.23
CA ARG A 27 23.41 26.45 -31.63
C ARG A 27 22.02 26.51 -32.25
N PHE A 28 21.56 27.74 -32.45
CA PHE A 28 20.55 27.99 -33.47
C PHE A 28 21.17 27.58 -34.79
N VAL A 29 20.77 26.41 -35.29
CA VAL A 29 21.06 25.97 -36.64
C VAL A 29 20.31 26.90 -37.57
N SER A 30 20.91 28.05 -37.87
CA SER A 30 20.47 28.91 -38.96
C SER A 30 20.96 28.28 -40.26
N LEU A 31 20.29 27.20 -40.68
CA LEU A 31 20.39 26.75 -42.06
C LEU A 31 19.59 27.74 -42.92
N VAL A 32 20.18 28.89 -43.20
CA VAL A 32 19.65 29.77 -44.25
C VAL A 32 20.00 29.10 -45.58
N ILE A 33 19.14 28.16 -45.99
CA ILE A 33 19.21 27.59 -47.32
C ILE A 33 18.83 28.71 -48.29
N LYS A 34 19.84 29.35 -48.88
CA LYS A 34 19.65 30.22 -50.04
C LYS A 34 19.26 29.36 -51.24
N PHE A 35 18.00 28.96 -51.32
CA PHE A 35 17.43 28.43 -52.56
C PHE A 35 17.31 29.60 -53.55
N ARG A 36 18.02 29.53 -54.67
CA ARG A 36 17.74 30.39 -55.82
C ARG A 36 16.41 29.95 -56.43
N LEU A 37 15.33 30.67 -56.13
CA LEU A 37 14.01 30.44 -56.68
C LEU A 37 13.93 30.93 -58.14
N GLY A 38 14.07 30.00 -59.10
CA GLY A 38 13.32 30.10 -60.36
C GLY A 38 11.82 29.84 -60.10
N ARG A 39 10.95 30.01 -61.11
CA ARG A 39 9.47 29.87 -61.01
C ARG A 39 8.95 28.57 -60.32
N PHE A 40 9.79 27.54 -60.21
CA PHE A 40 9.51 26.30 -59.45
C PHE A 40 9.55 26.46 -57.92
N GLY A 41 10.18 27.51 -57.42
CA GLY A 41 10.31 27.78 -55.99
C GLY A 41 9.03 28.22 -55.30
N ARG A 42 8.10 28.85 -56.04
CA ARG A 42 6.79 29.24 -55.48
C ARG A 42 5.94 28.02 -55.15
N ARG A 43 5.97 26.97 -55.98
CA ARG A 43 5.21 25.74 -55.74
C ARG A 43 5.76 25.00 -54.52
N THR A 44 7.07 24.84 -54.42
CA THR A 44 7.69 24.22 -53.24
C THR A 44 7.45 25.03 -51.97
N LEU A 45 7.50 26.37 -52.03
CA LEU A 45 7.15 27.21 -50.87
C LEU A 45 5.70 26.97 -50.42
N VAL A 46 4.75 26.92 -51.36
CA VAL A 46 3.33 26.63 -51.04
C VAL A 46 3.18 25.26 -50.41
N PHE A 47 3.83 24.22 -50.95
CA PHE A 47 3.79 22.88 -50.35
C PHE A 47 4.37 22.85 -48.92
N VAL A 48 5.49 23.54 -48.68
CA VAL A 48 6.09 23.63 -47.33
C VAL A 48 5.16 24.34 -46.37
N VAL A 49 4.53 25.44 -46.79
CA VAL A 49 3.56 26.17 -45.95
C VAL A 49 2.34 25.31 -45.65
N VAL A 50 1.78 24.64 -46.65
CA VAL A 50 0.62 23.74 -46.47
C VAL A 50 0.97 22.58 -45.54
N ALA A 51 2.15 21.97 -45.69
CA ALA A 51 2.62 20.91 -44.81
C ALA A 51 2.81 21.41 -43.36
N ALA A 52 3.34 22.62 -43.16
CA ALA A 52 3.48 23.23 -41.84
C ALA A 52 2.13 23.50 -41.19
N VAL A 53 1.15 24.00 -41.95
CA VAL A 53 -0.22 24.23 -41.46
C VAL A 53 -0.91 22.90 -41.09
N MET A 54 -0.76 21.86 -41.91
CA MET A 54 -1.26 20.51 -41.63
C MET A 54 -0.63 19.94 -40.34
N ALA A 55 0.68 20.10 -40.16
CA ALA A 55 1.38 19.65 -38.95
C ALA A 55 0.89 20.39 -37.69
N LEU A 56 0.65 21.70 -37.77
CA LEU A 56 0.08 22.49 -36.68
C LEU A 56 -1.37 22.09 -36.37
N ALA A 57 -2.18 21.82 -37.39
CA ALA A 57 -3.54 21.32 -37.20
C ALA A 57 -3.56 19.93 -36.56
N ALA A 58 -2.67 19.02 -36.97
CA ALA A 58 -2.53 17.72 -36.34
C ALA A 58 -2.05 17.85 -34.88
N ALA A 59 -1.06 18.71 -34.61
CA ALA A 59 -0.55 18.95 -33.26
C ALA A 59 -1.59 19.56 -32.30
N THR A 60 -2.58 20.28 -32.81
CA THR A 60 -3.68 20.85 -32.00
C THR A 60 -4.84 19.87 -31.80
N LEU A 61 -5.11 18.98 -32.76
CA LEU A 61 -6.14 17.94 -32.64
C LEU A 61 -5.68 16.72 -31.81
N LEU A 62 -4.40 16.36 -31.84
CA LEU A 62 -3.85 15.19 -31.14
C LEU A 62 -3.93 15.24 -29.59
N PRO A 63 -3.69 16.36 -28.88
CA PRO A 63 -3.75 16.39 -27.42
C PRO A 63 -5.18 16.22 -26.88
N PHE A 64 -6.20 16.35 -27.73
CA PHE A 64 -7.60 16.24 -27.29
C PHE A 64 -7.95 14.85 -26.76
N ARG A 65 -7.26 13.79 -27.24
CA ARG A 65 -7.41 12.44 -26.67
C ARG A 65 -6.70 12.27 -25.33
N GLN A 66 -5.54 12.90 -25.15
CA GLN A 66 -4.73 12.73 -23.94
C GLN A 66 -5.32 13.46 -22.72
N TYR A 67 -6.02 14.58 -22.94
CA TYR A 67 -6.66 15.33 -21.85
C TYR A 67 -7.84 14.60 -21.19
N ARG A 68 -8.49 13.64 -21.85
CA ARG A 68 -9.60 12.88 -21.23
C ARG A 68 -9.12 11.84 -20.22
N ASN A 69 -7.87 11.38 -20.29
CA ASN A 69 -7.32 10.37 -19.38
C ASN A 69 -6.82 10.93 -18.04
N GLN A 70 -6.74 12.26 -17.88
CA GLN A 70 -6.38 12.87 -16.59
C GLN A 70 -7.57 12.97 -15.63
N GLY A 71 -8.80 13.09 -16.13
CA GLY A 71 -10.00 13.09 -15.28
C GLY A 71 -10.23 11.72 -14.63
N THR A 72 -10.02 10.64 -15.38
CA THR A 72 -10.25 9.26 -14.89
C THR A 72 -9.29 8.87 -13.77
N SER A 73 -8.02 9.28 -13.84
CA SER A 73 -7.06 8.97 -12.78
C SER A 73 -7.35 9.76 -11.49
N ILE A 74 -7.79 11.01 -11.61
CA ILE A 74 -8.19 11.84 -10.47
C ILE A 74 -9.46 11.28 -9.81
N GLU A 75 -10.46 10.90 -10.60
CA GLU A 75 -11.70 10.31 -10.07
C GLU A 75 -11.44 8.93 -9.42
N GLN A 76 -10.58 8.10 -10.01
CA GLN A 76 -10.14 6.85 -9.39
C GLN A 76 -9.43 7.08 -8.06
N ALA A 77 -8.51 8.04 -7.99
CA ALA A 77 -7.81 8.38 -6.75
C ALA A 77 -8.77 8.89 -5.67
N LYS A 78 -9.76 9.72 -6.03
CA LYS A 78 -10.80 10.19 -5.09
C LYS A 78 -11.65 9.04 -4.57
N GLN A 79 -12.06 8.11 -5.44
CA GLN A 79 -12.82 6.93 -5.03
C GLN A 79 -12.03 6.06 -4.05
N GLN A 80 -10.73 5.85 -4.31
CA GLN A 80 -9.85 5.11 -3.41
C GLN A 80 -9.70 5.81 -2.05
N LEU A 81 -9.59 7.14 -2.02
CA LEU A 81 -9.52 7.90 -0.78
C LEU A 81 -10.80 7.76 0.05
N LEU A 82 -11.96 7.89 -0.58
CA LEU A 82 -13.26 7.72 0.11
C LEU A 82 -13.39 6.30 0.69
N GLU A 83 -13.00 5.28 -0.07
CA GLU A 83 -13.01 3.90 0.40
C GLU A 83 -12.06 3.70 1.60
N LEU A 84 -10.85 4.27 1.54
CA LEU A 84 -9.88 4.18 2.63
C LEU A 84 -10.34 4.92 3.89
N GLU A 85 -10.95 6.10 3.74
CA GLU A 85 -11.52 6.86 4.85
C GLU A 85 -12.68 6.09 5.52
N GLN A 86 -13.56 5.48 4.73
CA GLN A 86 -14.65 4.67 5.24
C GLN A 86 -14.14 3.43 5.99
N ARG A 87 -13.14 2.74 5.44
CA ARG A 87 -12.48 1.61 6.12
C ARG A 87 -11.82 2.05 7.42
N ARG A 88 -11.12 3.19 7.40
CA ARG A 88 -10.49 3.74 8.61
C ARG A 88 -11.52 4.00 9.70
N SER A 89 -12.63 4.65 9.37
CA SER A 89 -13.71 4.93 10.32
C SER A 89 -14.34 3.66 10.90
N ASP A 90 -14.59 2.63 10.07
CA ASP A 90 -15.11 1.34 10.57
C ASP A 90 -14.12 0.66 11.52
N LEU A 91 -12.83 0.66 11.18
CA LEU A 91 -11.79 0.08 12.02
C LEU A 91 -11.66 0.83 13.36
N GLU A 92 -11.70 2.16 13.33
CA GLU A 92 -11.63 2.99 14.54
C GLU A 92 -12.83 2.69 15.47
N SER A 93 -14.04 2.60 14.91
CA SER A 93 -15.23 2.19 15.67
C SER A 93 -15.14 0.76 16.26
N ARG A 94 -14.48 -0.16 15.55
CA ARG A 94 -14.23 -1.53 16.06
C ARG A 94 -13.21 -1.52 17.19
N ILE A 95 -12.15 -0.74 17.07
CA ILE A 95 -11.13 -0.58 18.11
C ILE A 95 -11.78 0.02 19.35
N ASP A 96 -12.58 1.07 19.22
CA ASP A 96 -13.26 1.70 20.37
C ASP A 96 -14.18 0.70 21.09
N ARG A 97 -14.92 -0.12 20.34
CA ARG A 97 -15.76 -1.19 20.93
C ARG A 97 -14.93 -2.30 21.57
N ALA A 98 -13.80 -2.68 20.98
CA ALA A 98 -12.92 -3.73 21.50
C ALA A 98 -12.07 -3.25 22.67
N ALA A 99 -11.85 -1.94 22.82
CA ALA A 99 -11.10 -1.32 23.91
C ALA A 99 -11.89 -1.26 25.23
N ASP A 100 -13.15 -1.69 25.23
CA ASP A 100 -13.93 -1.85 26.45
C ASP A 100 -13.24 -2.85 27.39
N LYS A 101 -12.84 -2.37 28.56
CA LYS A 101 -12.10 -3.13 29.57
C LYS A 101 -12.87 -4.39 29.98
N GLU A 102 -14.20 -4.33 30.02
CA GLU A 102 -15.02 -5.49 30.40
C GLU A 102 -14.93 -6.61 29.36
N ILE A 103 -14.89 -6.26 28.07
CA ILE A 103 -14.73 -7.21 26.97
C ILE A 103 -13.34 -7.85 26.99
N ILE A 104 -12.29 -7.05 27.24
CA ILE A 104 -10.92 -7.55 27.36
C ILE A 104 -10.80 -8.50 28.55
N GLU A 105 -11.34 -8.15 29.72
CA GLU A 105 -11.31 -8.98 30.92
C GLU A 105 -12.08 -10.29 30.72
N ARG A 106 -13.23 -10.24 30.03
CA ARG A 106 -14.04 -11.41 29.68
C ARG A 106 -13.29 -12.36 28.75
N GLU A 107 -12.63 -11.83 27.71
CA GLU A 107 -11.91 -12.66 26.75
C GLU A 107 -10.61 -13.22 27.34
N ALA A 108 -9.90 -12.43 28.14
CA ALA A 108 -8.75 -12.88 28.92
C ALA A 108 -9.09 -14.05 29.85
N ARG A 109 -10.24 -14.00 30.55
CA ARG A 109 -10.74 -15.12 31.35
C ARG A 109 -11.03 -16.36 30.51
N LYS A 110 -11.75 -16.19 29.40
CA LYS A 110 -12.17 -17.31 28.55
C LYS A 110 -11.01 -18.02 27.87
N GLN A 111 -10.11 -17.25 27.25
CA GLN A 111 -9.05 -17.80 26.41
C GLN A 111 -7.78 -18.11 27.21
N MET A 112 -7.46 -17.28 28.20
CA MET A 112 -6.17 -17.34 28.90
C MET A 112 -6.30 -17.83 30.35
N SER A 113 -7.50 -18.16 30.82
CA SER A 113 -7.77 -18.55 32.23
C SER A 113 -7.20 -17.55 33.24
N LEU A 114 -7.14 -16.27 32.88
CA LEU A 114 -6.64 -15.21 33.74
C LEU A 114 -7.69 -14.85 34.80
N VAL A 115 -7.25 -14.55 36.02
CA VAL A 115 -8.10 -14.17 37.16
C VAL A 115 -7.72 -12.78 37.68
N ARG A 116 -8.58 -12.13 38.48
CA ARG A 116 -8.22 -10.83 39.06
C ARG A 116 -7.13 -11.01 40.12
N PRO A 117 -6.33 -9.97 40.39
CA PRO A 117 -5.40 -9.99 41.53
C PRO A 117 -6.17 -10.32 42.83
N GLY A 118 -5.80 -11.43 43.48
CA GLY A 118 -6.45 -11.93 44.71
C GLY A 118 -7.46 -13.05 44.50
N ASP A 119 -7.84 -13.38 43.27
CA ASP A 119 -8.67 -14.55 42.96
C ASP A 119 -7.80 -15.82 42.80
N GLU A 120 -8.30 -16.99 43.21
CA GLU A 120 -7.62 -18.28 43.08
C GLU A 120 -8.18 -19.11 41.91
N LEU A 121 -7.29 -19.71 41.11
CA LEU A 121 -7.66 -20.58 39.98
C LEU A 121 -7.73 -22.05 40.44
N PHE A 122 -8.92 -22.64 40.41
CA PHE A 122 -9.10 -24.07 40.66
C PHE A 122 -9.09 -24.85 39.34
N ARG A 123 -8.19 -25.82 39.22
CA ARG A 123 -8.22 -26.81 38.14
C ARG A 123 -8.77 -28.12 38.70
N VAL A 124 -9.89 -28.58 38.16
CA VAL A 124 -10.39 -29.93 38.47
C VAL A 124 -9.46 -30.94 37.81
N VAL A 125 -8.70 -31.66 38.63
CA VAL A 125 -7.93 -32.82 38.19
C VAL A 125 -8.77 -34.05 38.51
N VAL A 126 -9.18 -34.79 37.49
CA VAL A 126 -9.86 -36.06 37.69
C VAL A 126 -8.81 -37.09 38.12
N PRO A 127 -8.96 -37.75 39.28
CA PRO A 127 -8.03 -38.80 39.69
C PRO A 127 -8.08 -39.96 38.71
N SER A 128 -6.90 -40.53 38.43
CA SER A 128 -6.71 -41.64 37.50
C SER A 128 -7.50 -42.90 37.83
N ASP A 129 -7.87 -43.09 39.09
CA ASP A 129 -8.56 -44.25 39.63
C ASP A 129 -10.08 -44.27 39.34
N VAL A 130 -10.64 -43.18 38.79
CA VAL A 130 -12.09 -43.04 38.53
C VAL A 130 -12.44 -43.27 37.05
N ILE A 131 -11.45 -43.42 36.17
CA ILE A 131 -11.67 -43.61 34.74
C ILE A 131 -11.65 -45.11 34.40
N ASP A 132 -12.80 -45.76 34.50
CA ASP A 132 -12.99 -47.13 33.99
C ASP A 132 -12.97 -47.11 32.45
N LEU A 133 -11.80 -47.32 31.85
CA LEU A 133 -11.70 -47.53 30.41
C LEU A 133 -12.32 -48.89 30.06
N PRO A 134 -13.29 -48.95 29.13
CA PRO A 134 -13.80 -50.22 28.63
C PRO A 134 -12.66 -51.06 28.05
N GLN A 135 -12.47 -52.29 28.54
CA GLN A 135 -11.44 -53.22 28.04
C GLN A 135 -11.56 -53.52 26.54
N ALA A 136 -12.72 -53.27 25.93
CA ALA A 136 -12.95 -53.42 24.49
C ALA A 136 -12.18 -52.38 23.65
N TRP A 137 -11.69 -51.30 24.25
CA TRP A 137 -10.86 -50.31 23.57
C TRP A 137 -9.38 -50.65 23.75
N TYR A 138 -8.78 -51.23 22.72
CA TYR A 138 -7.34 -51.46 22.67
C TYR A 138 -6.60 -50.13 22.40
N LEU A 139 -6.29 -49.40 23.47
CA LEU A 139 -5.57 -48.13 23.44
C LEU A 139 -4.21 -48.25 24.15
N PRO A 140 -3.24 -48.99 23.56
CA PRO A 140 -1.91 -49.13 24.13
C PRO A 140 -1.21 -47.77 24.14
N GLY A 141 -1.07 -47.16 25.33
CA GLY A 141 -0.50 -45.83 25.48
C GLY A 141 -1.22 -44.93 26.47
N VAL A 142 -2.53 -45.12 26.63
CA VAL A 142 -3.35 -44.26 27.50
C VAL A 142 -3.12 -44.55 28.98
N GLU A 143 -2.79 -45.80 29.32
CA GLU A 143 -2.42 -46.23 30.67
C GLU A 143 -1.27 -45.38 31.25
N TYR A 144 -0.28 -45.00 30.42
CA TYR A 144 0.85 -44.16 30.86
C TYR A 144 0.46 -42.72 31.15
N LEU A 145 -0.54 -42.17 30.43
CA LEU A 145 -1.02 -40.81 30.64
C LEU A 145 -1.81 -40.68 31.95
N ILE A 146 -2.43 -41.80 32.37
CA ILE A 146 -3.25 -41.89 33.57
C ILE A 146 -2.37 -42.13 34.81
N THR A 147 -1.33 -42.97 34.72
CA THR A 147 -0.49 -43.30 35.89
C THR A 147 0.64 -42.30 36.15
N GLY A 148 0.96 -41.45 35.17
CA GLY A 148 2.03 -40.44 35.28
C GLY A 148 3.45 -41.02 35.41
N GLN A 149 3.64 -42.32 35.17
CA GLN A 149 4.94 -42.99 35.26
C GLN A 149 5.44 -43.35 33.86
N SER A 150 6.53 -42.69 33.43
CA SER A 150 7.32 -43.11 32.26
C SER A 150 8.39 -44.10 32.69
N LYS A 151 8.51 -45.24 31.98
CA LYS A 151 9.53 -46.26 32.22
C LYS A 151 10.93 -45.80 31.82
#